data_AF-A0A1I2LZ46-F1
#
_entry.id   AF-A0A1I2LZ46-F1
#
_cell.length_a   1.000
_cell.length_b   1.000
_cell.length_c   1.000
_cell.angle_alpha   90.00
_cell.angle_beta   90.00
_cell.angle_gamma   90.00
#
_symmetry.space_group_name_H-M   'P 1'
#
loop_
_entity.id
_entity.type
_entity.pdbx_description
1 polymer ?
#
loop_
_entity_poly.entity_id
_entity_poly.type
_entity_poly.pdbx_seq_one_letter_code
_entity_poly.pdbx_strand_id
1 'polypeptide(L)'
;MPTGDQDPRRVEGAKLLSDSPVILFHRMTGMVQTTTALRMDGYHVVPLEASTWHTAQDMHTGLARALDFPAHYGNNLDAFNDCLGEVAAHAYGFPADATGLVLAITSFDRFAERLPDLAHAMLDVFAARSRAAQADDEQLICLIQSTAPDFSLPPVAGTPVLWNRAERPSSTAGLFDVPPEPPRRPWWRRSR
;
A
#
# COMPACT_ATOMS: atom_id res chain seq x y z
N MET A 1 13.09 -24.26 24.35
CA MET A 1 11.97 -24.01 23.41
C MET A 1 12.42 -22.87 22.51
N PRO A 2 12.95 -23.13 21.30
CA PRO A 2 13.27 -22.03 20.40
C PRO A 2 11.97 -21.49 19.82
N THR A 3 11.67 -20.24 20.17
CA THR A 3 10.60 -19.41 19.63
C THR A 3 10.91 -19.02 18.20
N GLY A 4 9.97 -19.31 17.28
CA GLY A 4 9.79 -18.63 16.00
C GLY A 4 10.94 -18.78 15.00
N ASP A 5 10.88 -19.86 14.22
CA ASP A 5 11.57 -19.96 12.94
C ASP A 5 10.95 -18.91 11.99
N GLN A 6 11.46 -17.68 12.00
CA GLN A 6 11.10 -16.70 10.99
C GLN A 6 11.84 -17.09 9.71
N ASP A 7 11.09 -17.58 8.71
CA ASP A 7 11.63 -17.85 7.38
C ASP A 7 12.42 -16.62 6.90
N PRO A 8 13.73 -16.74 6.62
CA PRO A 8 14.55 -15.60 6.21
C PRO A 8 14.01 -14.90 4.95
N ARG A 9 13.22 -15.61 4.14
CA ARG A 9 12.51 -15.07 2.97
C ARG A 9 11.38 -14.08 3.33
N ARG A 10 10.89 -14.06 4.57
CA ARG A 10 9.75 -13.21 4.97
C ARG A 10 10.14 -11.87 5.56
N VAL A 11 11.45 -11.64 5.75
CA VAL A 11 11.96 -10.48 6.48
C VAL A 11 11.58 -9.16 5.81
N GLU A 12 11.68 -9.08 4.48
CA GLU A 12 11.39 -7.82 3.79
C GLU A 12 9.89 -7.50 3.77
N GLY A 13 9.04 -8.48 3.46
CA GLY A 13 7.58 -8.27 3.49
C GLY A 13 7.06 -7.97 4.90
N ALA A 14 7.60 -8.62 5.94
CA ALA A 14 7.24 -8.33 7.33
C ALA A 14 7.56 -6.88 7.73
N LYS A 15 8.70 -6.34 7.30
CA LYS A 15 9.04 -4.92 7.53
C LYS A 15 8.04 -4.00 6.85
N LEU A 16 7.69 -4.28 5.60
CA LEU A 16 6.73 -3.50 4.83
C LEU A 16 5.34 -3.51 5.50
N LEU A 17 4.86 -4.69 5.90
CA LEU A 17 3.59 -4.87 6.61
C LEU A 17 3.56 -4.18 7.98
N SER A 18 4.71 -4.05 8.65
CA SER A 18 4.80 -3.33 9.93
C SER A 18 4.57 -1.82 9.80
N ASP A 19 4.86 -1.24 8.64
CA ASP A 19 4.56 0.16 8.35
C ASP A 19 3.10 0.31 7.88
N SER A 20 2.71 -0.44 6.84
CA SER A 20 1.35 -0.45 6.28
C SER A 20 1.20 -1.57 5.23
N PRO A 21 0.02 -2.20 5.09
CA PRO A 21 -0.24 -3.14 4.00
C PRO A 21 -0.25 -2.47 2.61
N VAL A 22 -0.42 -1.15 2.57
CA VAL A 22 -0.37 -0.33 1.35
C VAL A 22 0.76 0.70 1.47
N ILE A 23 1.70 0.68 0.53
CA ILE A 23 2.91 1.50 0.54
C ILE A 23 3.00 2.32 -0.73
N LEU A 24 3.24 3.62 -0.58
CA LEU A 24 3.30 4.56 -1.69
C LEU A 24 4.74 4.86 -2.12
N PHE A 25 4.99 4.81 -3.42
CA PHE A 25 6.25 5.13 -4.08
C PHE A 25 6.07 6.34 -4.99
N HIS A 26 7.03 7.25 -4.95
CA HIS A 26 7.10 8.35 -5.92
C HIS A 26 7.96 7.92 -7.11
N ARG A 27 9.14 7.36 -6.81
CA ARG A 27 10.12 6.97 -7.81
C ARG A 27 9.88 5.53 -8.25
N MET A 28 9.72 5.35 -9.56
CA MET A 28 9.68 4.01 -10.16
C MET A 28 10.92 3.18 -9.80
N THR A 29 12.10 3.81 -9.68
CA THR A 29 13.33 3.12 -9.29
C THR A 29 13.21 2.45 -7.92
N GLY A 30 12.62 3.11 -6.93
CA GLY A 30 12.44 2.53 -5.59
C GLY A 30 11.47 1.35 -5.63
N MET A 31 10.35 1.49 -6.35
CA MET A 31 9.39 0.40 -6.53
C MET A 31 10.02 -0.82 -7.24
N VAL A 32 10.83 -0.59 -8.28
CA VAL A 32 11.54 -1.65 -9.00
C VAL A 32 12.56 -2.36 -8.10
N GLN A 33 13.29 -1.60 -7.27
CA GLN A 33 14.23 -2.17 -6.30
C GLN A 33 13.50 -3.03 -5.26
N THR A 34 12.41 -2.51 -4.67
CA THR A 34 11.60 -3.24 -3.69
C THR A 34 10.98 -4.50 -4.29
N THR A 35 10.37 -4.41 -5.48
CA THR A 35 9.80 -5.59 -6.15
C THR A 35 10.85 -6.61 -6.56
N THR A 36 12.07 -6.18 -6.90
CA THR A 36 13.20 -7.09 -7.15
C THR A 36 13.60 -7.83 -5.88
N ALA A 37 13.75 -7.12 -4.76
CA ALA A 37 14.07 -7.73 -3.47
C ALA A 37 13.00 -8.74 -3.04
N LEU A 38 11.71 -8.37 -3.14
CA LEU A 38 10.60 -9.26 -2.83
C LEU A 38 10.57 -10.51 -3.71
N ARG A 39 10.88 -10.41 -5.01
CA ARG A 39 11.01 -11.60 -5.87
C ARG A 39 12.16 -12.52 -5.44
N MET A 40 13.31 -11.95 -5.05
CA MET A 40 14.44 -12.73 -4.54
C MET A 40 14.09 -13.46 -3.23
N ASP A 41 13.22 -12.84 -2.43
CA ASP A 41 12.63 -13.37 -1.22
C ASP A 41 11.44 -14.33 -1.48
N GLY A 42 11.18 -14.70 -2.74
CA GLY A 42 10.16 -15.70 -3.10
C GLY A 42 8.72 -15.18 -3.12
N TYR A 43 8.48 -13.88 -3.05
CA TYR A 43 7.14 -13.32 -3.23
C TYR A 43 6.72 -13.38 -4.70
N HIS A 44 5.42 -13.64 -4.92
CA HIS A 44 4.81 -13.49 -6.21
C HIS A 44 4.41 -12.02 -6.44
N VAL A 45 5.12 -11.34 -7.34
CA VAL A 45 4.85 -9.93 -7.65
C VAL A 45 4.04 -9.81 -8.94
N VAL A 46 2.83 -9.27 -8.82
CA VAL A 46 1.88 -9.02 -9.91
C VAL A 46 1.91 -7.54 -10.30
N PRO A 47 2.49 -7.19 -11.47
CA PRO A 47 2.51 -5.83 -11.96
C PRO A 47 1.16 -5.43 -12.59
N LEU A 48 0.69 -4.22 -12.30
CA LEU A 48 -0.56 -3.64 -12.79
C LEU A 48 -0.34 -2.19 -13.22
N GLU A 49 -0.97 -1.76 -14.31
CA GLU A 49 -0.87 -0.38 -14.84
C GLU A 49 -2.22 0.34 -14.75
N ALA A 50 -2.35 1.21 -13.75
CA ALA A 50 -3.61 1.87 -13.42
C ALA A 50 -3.95 3.06 -14.32
N SER A 51 -3.00 3.58 -15.13
CA SER A 51 -3.31 4.67 -16.07
C SER A 51 -4.35 4.29 -17.12
N THR A 52 -4.53 2.98 -17.35
CA THR A 52 -5.54 2.42 -18.28
C THR A 52 -6.91 2.20 -17.64
N TRP A 53 -7.05 2.38 -16.32
CA TRP A 53 -8.32 2.22 -15.64
C TRP A 53 -9.13 3.51 -15.74
N HIS A 54 -10.06 3.54 -16.70
CA HIS A 54 -10.95 4.68 -16.94
C HIS A 54 -12.32 4.51 -16.28
N THR A 55 -12.71 3.25 -16.04
CA THR A 55 -13.98 2.85 -15.42
C THR A 55 -13.73 1.81 -14.33
N ALA A 56 -14.75 1.58 -13.49
CA ALA A 56 -14.72 0.49 -12.52
C ALA A 56 -14.49 -0.87 -13.19
N GLN A 57 -15.09 -1.07 -14.37
CA GLN A 57 -14.94 -2.30 -15.14
C GLN A 57 -13.50 -2.52 -15.60
N ASP A 58 -12.79 -1.46 -16.01
CA ASP A 58 -11.38 -1.57 -16.42
C ASP A 58 -10.49 -2.04 -15.27
N MET A 59 -10.71 -1.47 -14.07
CA MET A 59 -10.02 -1.90 -12.84
C MET A 59 -10.32 -3.36 -12.51
N HIS A 60 -11.60 -3.75 -12.46
CA HIS A 60 -12.00 -5.12 -12.16
C HIS A 60 -11.47 -6.12 -13.18
N THR A 61 -11.49 -5.78 -14.47
CA THR A 61 -10.95 -6.63 -15.55
C THR A 61 -9.42 -6.74 -15.45
N GLY A 62 -8.73 -5.65 -15.13
CA GLY A 62 -7.29 -5.64 -14.91
C GLY A 62 -6.87 -6.53 -13.75
N LEU A 63 -7.54 -6.40 -12.61
CA LEU A 63 -7.31 -7.23 -11.43
C LEU A 63 -7.63 -8.71 -11.70
N ALA A 64 -8.80 -8.99 -12.27
CA ALA A 64 -9.24 -10.35 -12.55
C ALA A 64 -8.27 -11.09 -13.48
N ARG A 65 -7.79 -10.41 -14.54
CA ARG A 65 -6.81 -10.99 -15.45
C ARG A 65 -5.46 -11.23 -14.78
N ALA A 66 -5.01 -10.30 -13.93
CA ALA A 66 -3.69 -10.37 -13.33
C ALA A 66 -3.60 -11.39 -12.18
N LEU A 67 -4.72 -11.62 -11.49
CA LEU A 67 -4.84 -12.56 -10.37
C LEU A 67 -5.58 -13.84 -10.74
N ASP A 68 -5.80 -14.07 -12.03
CA ASP A 68 -6.47 -15.26 -12.57
C ASP A 68 -7.82 -15.57 -11.87
N PHE A 69 -8.63 -14.53 -11.65
CA PHE A 69 -9.95 -14.67 -11.03
C PHE A 69 -10.88 -15.52 -11.90
N PRO A 70 -11.82 -16.25 -11.28
CA PRO A 70 -12.72 -17.12 -12.02
C PRO A 70 -13.66 -16.35 -12.94
N ALA A 71 -14.14 -17.02 -14.00
CA ALA A 71 -15.02 -16.43 -15.01
C ALA A 71 -16.35 -15.89 -14.45
N HIS A 72 -16.76 -16.32 -13.25
CA HIS A 72 -17.95 -15.84 -12.56
C HIS A 72 -17.69 -14.65 -11.61
N TYR A 73 -16.52 -14.01 -11.71
CA TYR A 73 -16.18 -12.82 -10.94
C TYR A 73 -17.21 -11.70 -11.17
N GLY A 74 -17.80 -11.21 -10.08
CA GLY A 74 -18.94 -10.29 -10.10
C GLY A 74 -18.66 -8.83 -10.47
N ASN A 75 -17.40 -8.48 -10.77
CA ASN A 75 -16.96 -7.11 -11.13
C ASN A 75 -17.43 -6.02 -10.16
N ASN A 76 -17.37 -6.31 -8.85
CA ASN A 76 -17.67 -5.36 -7.78
C ASN A 76 -16.71 -5.58 -6.60
N LEU A 77 -16.71 -4.67 -5.62
CA LEU A 77 -15.78 -4.70 -4.49
C LEU A 77 -16.02 -5.88 -3.54
N ASP A 78 -17.26 -6.36 -3.40
CA ASP A 78 -17.56 -7.55 -2.59
C ASP A 78 -16.96 -8.80 -3.24
N ALA A 79 -17.14 -8.94 -4.56
CA ALA A 79 -16.51 -10.02 -5.33
C ALA A 79 -14.98 -9.91 -5.30
N PHE A 80 -14.42 -8.69 -5.34
CA PHE A 80 -12.97 -8.48 -5.20
C PHE A 80 -12.48 -8.96 -3.84
N ASN A 81 -13.20 -8.59 -2.78
CA ASN A 81 -12.91 -8.99 -1.42
C ASN A 81 -12.95 -10.51 -1.24
N ASP A 82 -13.94 -11.19 -1.82
CA ASP A 82 -14.07 -12.65 -1.75
C ASP A 82 -12.95 -13.34 -2.53
N CYS A 83 -12.70 -12.92 -3.77
CA CYS A 83 -11.61 -13.48 -4.58
C CYS A 83 -10.23 -13.27 -3.95
N LEU A 84 -9.96 -12.13 -3.30
CA LEU A 84 -8.72 -11.93 -2.56
C LEU A 84 -8.56 -12.93 -1.39
N GLY A 85 -9.66 -13.31 -0.74
CA GLY A 85 -9.64 -14.32 0.31
C GLY A 85 -9.26 -15.71 -0.24
N GLU A 86 -9.82 -16.08 -1.40
CA GLU A 86 -9.46 -17.34 -2.07
C GLU A 86 -8.03 -17.33 -2.61
N VAL A 87 -7.56 -16.19 -3.12
CA VAL A 87 -6.16 -15.99 -3.52
C VAL A 87 -5.23 -16.16 -2.32
N ALA A 88 -5.54 -15.55 -1.17
CA ALA A 88 -4.77 -15.73 0.06
C ALA A 88 -4.75 -17.19 0.54
N ALA A 89 -5.83 -17.93 0.30
CA ALA A 89 -5.92 -19.36 0.59
C ALA A 89 -5.28 -20.26 -0.49
N HIS A 90 -4.52 -19.68 -1.43
CA HIS A 90 -3.84 -20.37 -2.54
C HIS A 90 -4.78 -21.19 -3.44
N ALA A 91 -6.06 -20.82 -3.52
CA ALA A 91 -7.00 -21.47 -4.43
C ALA A 91 -6.66 -21.18 -5.90
N TYR A 92 -6.16 -19.97 -6.17
CA TYR A 92 -5.68 -19.49 -7.47
C TYR A 92 -4.87 -18.19 -7.30
N GLY A 93 -4.41 -17.61 -8.41
CA GLY A 93 -3.82 -16.28 -8.48
C GLY A 93 -2.32 -16.19 -8.22
N PHE A 94 -1.74 -17.07 -7.41
CA PHE A 94 -0.28 -17.20 -7.32
C PHE A 94 0.18 -18.60 -6.86
N PRO A 95 1.45 -18.98 -7.09
CA PRO A 95 1.96 -20.30 -6.72
C PRO A 95 1.92 -20.56 -5.21
N ALA A 96 1.50 -21.77 -4.81
CA ALA A 96 1.39 -22.17 -3.40
C ALA A 96 2.74 -22.23 -2.65
N ASP A 97 3.86 -22.24 -3.38
CA ASP A 97 5.21 -22.19 -2.82
C ASP A 97 5.77 -20.76 -2.68
N ALA A 98 5.01 -19.75 -3.09
CA ALA A 98 5.39 -18.36 -2.92
C ALA A 98 5.29 -17.94 -1.45
N THR A 99 6.18 -17.04 -1.05
CA THR A 99 6.22 -16.47 0.31
C THR A 99 4.97 -15.62 0.63
N GLY A 100 4.34 -15.07 -0.41
CA GLY A 100 3.16 -14.21 -0.33
C GLY A 100 2.91 -13.50 -1.65
N LEU A 101 1.86 -12.68 -1.70
CA LEU A 101 1.45 -11.91 -2.87
C LEU A 101 1.80 -10.43 -2.73
N VAL A 102 2.30 -9.85 -3.81
CA VAL A 102 2.56 -8.41 -3.92
C VAL A 102 1.86 -7.86 -5.15
N LEU A 103 0.91 -6.94 -4.96
CA LEU A 103 0.38 -6.12 -6.04
C LEU A 103 1.28 -4.91 -6.24
N ALA A 104 1.79 -4.72 -7.45
CA ALA A 104 2.67 -3.61 -7.81
C ALA A 104 1.97 -2.74 -8.87
N ILE A 105 1.29 -1.68 -8.42
CA ILE A 105 0.40 -0.85 -9.24
C ILE A 105 1.06 0.48 -9.61
N THR A 106 1.27 0.72 -10.89
CA THR A 106 1.90 1.94 -11.43
C THR A 106 0.87 2.96 -11.88
N SER A 107 1.25 4.24 -11.87
CA SER A 107 0.39 5.37 -12.28
C SER A 107 -0.96 5.41 -11.52
N PHE A 108 -0.95 5.07 -10.23
CA PHE A 108 -2.16 4.98 -9.42
C PHE A 108 -2.84 6.34 -9.23
N ASP A 109 -2.07 7.43 -9.27
CA ASP A 109 -2.56 8.81 -9.33
C ASP A 109 -3.58 9.01 -10.45
N ARG A 110 -3.33 8.48 -11.65
CA ARG A 110 -4.25 8.64 -12.80
C ARG A 110 -5.60 7.95 -12.59
N PHE A 111 -5.61 6.83 -11.89
CA PHE A 111 -6.84 6.14 -11.53
C PHE A 111 -7.57 6.89 -10.41
N ALA A 112 -6.86 7.28 -9.35
CA ALA A 112 -7.42 8.01 -8.23
C ALA A 112 -7.93 9.42 -8.61
N GLU A 113 -7.31 10.10 -9.58
CA GLU A 113 -7.80 11.37 -10.14
C GLU A 113 -9.16 11.22 -10.83
N ARG A 114 -9.42 10.07 -11.47
CA ARG A 114 -10.65 9.82 -12.23
C ARG A 114 -11.77 9.24 -11.37
N LEU A 115 -11.42 8.30 -10.50
CA LEU A 115 -12.36 7.50 -9.71
C LEU A 115 -11.89 7.45 -8.25
N PRO A 116 -11.85 8.59 -7.54
CA PRO A 116 -11.21 8.71 -6.22
C PRO A 116 -11.83 7.77 -5.17
N ASP A 117 -13.17 7.72 -5.09
CA ASP A 117 -13.87 6.89 -4.12
C ASP A 117 -13.62 5.40 -4.37
N LEU A 118 -13.61 4.98 -5.64
CA LEU A 118 -13.35 3.60 -6.00
C LEU A 118 -11.89 3.21 -5.73
N ALA A 119 -10.94 4.10 -6.05
CA ALA A 119 -9.53 3.87 -5.80
C ALA A 119 -9.23 3.71 -4.31
N HIS A 120 -9.83 4.56 -3.48
CA HIS A 120 -9.72 4.46 -2.03
C HIS A 120 -10.39 3.18 -1.51
N ALA A 121 -11.62 2.88 -1.93
CA ALA A 121 -12.34 1.68 -1.50
C ALA A 121 -11.64 0.36 -1.91
N MET A 122 -11.01 0.32 -3.09
CA MET A 122 -10.20 -0.82 -3.53
C MET A 122 -9.02 -1.07 -2.56
N LEU A 123 -8.32 -0.01 -2.15
CA LEU A 123 -7.23 -0.11 -1.19
C LEU A 123 -7.72 -0.51 0.19
N ASP A 124 -8.90 -0.03 0.61
CA ASP A 124 -9.53 -0.42 1.88
C ASP A 124 -9.81 -1.92 1.93
N VAL A 125 -10.42 -2.46 0.87
CA VAL A 125 -10.68 -3.90 0.74
C VAL A 125 -9.37 -4.69 0.79
N PHE A 126 -8.36 -4.26 0.03
CA PHE A 126 -7.06 -4.93 0.04
C PHE A 126 -6.42 -4.91 1.42
N ALA A 127 -6.41 -3.76 2.10
CA ALA A 127 -5.79 -3.61 3.42
C ALA A 127 -6.53 -4.41 4.49
N ALA A 128 -7.86 -4.50 4.43
CA ALA A 128 -8.64 -5.36 5.31
C ALA A 128 -8.26 -6.84 5.11
N ARG A 129 -8.18 -7.30 3.86
CA ARG A 129 -7.78 -8.67 3.53
C ARG A 129 -6.34 -9.00 3.88
N SER A 130 -5.41 -8.08 3.65
CA SER A 130 -4.01 -8.24 4.07
C SER A 130 -3.88 -8.48 5.58
N ARG A 131 -4.64 -7.75 6.41
CA ARG A 131 -4.63 -7.98 7.87
C ARG A 131 -5.27 -9.30 8.27
N ALA A 132 -6.34 -9.71 7.60
CA ALA A 132 -6.96 -11.01 7.85
C ALA A 132 -5.99 -12.16 7.50
N ALA A 133 -5.34 -12.09 6.34
CA ALA A 133 -4.36 -13.07 5.86
C ALA A 133 -3.18 -13.24 6.84
N GLN A 134 -2.73 -12.18 7.51
CA GLN A 134 -1.66 -12.28 8.51
C GLN A 134 -2.01 -13.20 9.70
N ALA A 135 -3.30 -13.37 10.03
CA ALA A 135 -3.71 -14.31 11.07
C ALA A 135 -3.48 -15.78 10.65
N ASP A 136 -3.47 -16.04 9.34
CA ASP A 136 -3.23 -17.34 8.71
C ASP A 136 -1.77 -17.51 8.24
N ASP A 137 -0.86 -16.63 8.69
CA ASP A 137 0.54 -16.55 8.24
C ASP A 137 0.69 -16.31 6.73
N GLU A 138 -0.27 -15.63 6.13
CA GLU A 138 -0.25 -15.22 4.73
C GLU A 138 0.06 -13.72 4.58
N GLN A 139 0.84 -13.37 3.56
CA GLN A 139 1.30 -11.99 3.37
C GLN A 139 0.80 -11.43 2.04
N LEU A 140 -0.11 -10.45 2.12
CA LEU A 140 -0.56 -9.67 0.98
C LEU A 140 -0.05 -8.23 1.12
N ILE A 141 0.70 -7.74 0.13
CA ILE A 141 1.29 -6.40 0.13
C ILE A 141 0.83 -5.65 -1.13
N CYS A 142 0.47 -4.37 -1.00
CA CYS A 142 0.17 -3.51 -2.14
C CYS A 142 1.17 -2.35 -2.19
N LEU A 143 1.92 -2.28 -3.29
CA LEU A 143 2.80 -1.18 -3.63
C LEU A 143 2.11 -0.35 -4.70
N ILE A 144 1.85 0.91 -4.40
CA ILE A 144 1.28 1.87 -5.36
C ILE A 144 2.33 2.91 -5.73
N GLN A 145 2.39 3.29 -7.00
CA GLN A 145 3.28 4.34 -7.48
C GLN A 145 2.48 5.51 -8.05
N SER A 146 2.89 6.72 -7.68
CA SER A 146 2.32 7.98 -8.14
C SER A 146 3.42 8.91 -8.63
N THR A 147 3.19 9.54 -9.79
CA THR A 147 4.08 10.57 -10.31
C THR A 147 3.73 11.97 -9.80
N ALA A 148 2.52 12.15 -9.26
CA ALA A 148 2.08 13.41 -8.69
C ALA A 148 2.75 13.66 -7.32
N PRO A 149 3.51 14.76 -7.15
CA PRO A 149 4.29 15.03 -5.94
C PRO A 149 3.42 15.31 -4.71
N ASP A 150 2.22 15.86 -4.91
CA ASP A 150 1.25 16.18 -3.85
C ASP A 150 0.20 15.07 -3.67
N PHE A 151 0.41 13.90 -4.28
CA PHE A 151 -0.53 12.80 -4.18
C PHE A 151 -0.65 12.34 -2.73
N SER A 152 -1.86 12.40 -2.21
CA SER A 152 -2.20 11.91 -0.89
C SER A 152 -3.50 11.11 -0.97
N LEU A 153 -3.58 10.09 -0.13
CA LEU A 153 -4.78 9.28 0.02
C LEU A 153 -5.35 9.52 1.42
N PRO A 154 -6.68 9.51 1.58
CA PRO A 154 -7.28 9.34 2.90
C PRO A 154 -6.73 8.06 3.57
N PRO A 155 -6.75 7.96 4.90
CA PRO A 155 -6.36 6.74 5.59
C PRO A 155 -7.06 5.52 5.00
N VAL A 156 -6.28 4.49 4.68
CA VAL A 156 -6.77 3.24 4.11
C VAL A 156 -7.01 2.24 5.22
N ALA A 157 -8.26 1.79 5.37
CA ALA A 157 -8.74 0.94 6.44
C ALA A 157 -8.28 1.45 7.82
N GLY A 158 -8.37 2.77 8.02
CA GLY A 158 -8.00 3.45 9.27
C GLY A 158 -6.49 3.68 9.48
N THR A 159 -5.63 3.30 8.54
CA THR A 159 -4.17 3.49 8.64
C THR A 159 -3.70 4.49 7.57
N PRO A 160 -2.85 5.47 7.92
CA PRO A 160 -2.31 6.38 6.90
C PRO A 160 -1.48 5.60 5.88
N VAL A 161 -1.67 5.89 4.58
CA VAL A 161 -0.79 5.36 3.53
C VAL A 161 0.51 6.15 3.58
N LEU A 162 1.60 5.47 3.92
CA LEU A 162 2.90 6.10 4.08
C LEU A 162 3.71 5.99 2.80
N TRP A 163 4.42 7.07 2.46
CA TRP A 163 5.52 6.99 1.51
C TRP A 163 6.57 6.00 2.01
N ASN A 164 7.11 5.20 1.09
CA ASN A 164 8.24 4.33 1.33
C ASN A 164 9.32 5.11 2.11
N ARG A 165 9.86 4.50 3.17
CA ARG A 165 10.75 5.18 4.11
C ARG A 165 11.98 5.79 3.43
N ALA A 166 12.49 5.15 2.38
CA ALA A 166 13.63 5.65 1.60
C ALA A 166 13.32 6.88 0.74
N GLU A 167 12.03 7.14 0.45
CA GLU A 167 11.58 8.21 -0.43
C GLU A 167 10.85 9.33 0.31
N ARG A 168 10.60 9.17 1.61
CA ARG A 168 10.09 10.28 2.44
C ARG A 168 11.00 11.48 2.21
N PRO A 169 10.46 12.67 1.85
CA PRO A 169 11.26 13.87 1.91
C PRO A 169 11.85 13.89 3.31
N SER A 170 13.19 13.93 3.40
CA SER A 170 13.88 14.04 4.68
C SER A 170 13.24 15.22 5.35
N SER A 171 12.37 14.99 6.34
CA SER A 171 11.75 16.09 7.03
C SER A 171 12.92 16.90 7.55
N THR A 172 13.06 18.13 7.06
CA THR A 172 13.98 19.07 7.67
C THR A 172 13.63 19.05 9.14
N ALA A 173 14.62 18.68 9.95
CA ALA A 173 14.58 18.87 11.38
C ALA A 173 14.07 20.29 11.66
N GLY A 174 12.92 20.41 12.32
CA GLY A 174 12.37 21.70 12.74
C GLY A 174 11.09 22.14 12.02
N LEU A 175 9.96 21.50 12.35
CA LEU A 175 8.66 22.18 12.32
C LEU A 175 7.76 21.75 13.49
N PHE A 176 8.36 21.63 14.67
CA PHE A 176 7.70 21.81 15.96
C PHE A 176 8.59 22.63 16.91
N ASP A 177 9.50 23.46 16.37
CA ASP A 177 10.09 24.54 17.14
C ASP A 177 9.10 25.69 17.11
N VAL A 178 8.12 25.64 18.02
CA VAL A 178 7.38 26.85 18.39
C VAL A 178 8.44 27.75 19.04
N PRO A 179 8.81 28.90 18.45
CA PRO A 179 9.75 29.79 19.11
C PRO A 179 9.17 30.13 20.48
N PRO A 180 9.95 30.07 21.58
CA PRO A 180 9.43 30.42 22.90
C PRO A 180 8.80 31.80 22.82
N GLU A 181 7.51 31.89 23.16
CA GLU A 181 6.76 33.14 23.21
C GLU A 181 7.63 34.16 23.97
N PRO A 182 8.01 35.31 23.39
CA PRO A 182 8.83 36.28 24.10
C PRO A 182 8.09 36.69 25.37
N PRO A 183 8.79 36.82 26.52
CA PRO A 183 8.12 37.06 27.79
C PRO A 183 7.22 38.29 27.67
N ARG A 184 5.92 38.09 27.92
CA ARG A 184 4.91 39.14 27.87
C ARG A 184 5.38 40.27 28.78
N ARG A 185 5.78 41.38 28.17
CA ARG A 185 6.13 42.59 28.93
C ARG A 185 4.88 43.03 29.68
N PRO A 186 4.96 43.24 31.01
CA PRO A 186 3.80 43.69 31.74
C PRO A 186 3.36 45.08 31.28
N TRP A 187 2.05 45.31 31.29
CA TRP A 187 1.37 46.46 30.69
C TRP A 187 1.79 47.84 31.24
N TRP A 188 2.54 47.89 32.35
CA TRP A 188 2.98 49.14 33.00
C TRP A 188 4.33 49.70 32.51
N ARG A 189 5.00 49.08 31.53
CA ARG A 189 6.15 49.68 30.81
C ARG A 189 5.74 50.31 29.47
N ARG A 190 4.78 51.22 29.49
CA ARG A 190 4.60 52.26 28.46
C ARG A 190 4.48 53.59 29.18
N SER A 191 5.59 54.33 29.28
CA SER A 191 5.57 55.73 29.72
C SER A 191 6.86 56.44 29.34
N ARG A 192 6.74 57.26 28.29
CA ARG A 192 7.33 58.56 27.96
C ARG A 192 7.96 58.59 26.57
#